data_AF-A0A8T3UAL3-F1
#
_entry.id   AF-A0A8T3UAL3-F1
#
_cell.length_a   1.000
_cell.length_b   1.000
_cell.length_c   1.000
_cell.angle_alpha   90.00
_cell.angle_beta   90.00
_cell.angle_gamma   90.00
#
_symmetry.space_group_name_H-M   'P 1'
#
loop_
_entity.id
_entity.type
_entity.pdbx_description
1 polymer ?
#
loop_
_entity_poly.entity_id
_entity_poly.type
_entity_poly.pdbx_seq_one_letter_code
_entity_poly.pdbx_strand_id
1 'polypeptide(L)'
;MKQIEKHFDIKENIPISRIAGFSDGLIAIIITLMVLEIPIPGEIKMTEIIEFAKAIIIYFASFVVIGTQWNRHHFLLEQTEKVHKSFIWKNLLYLFSLSLIPLFMKWLIKHPNDFIPALSYSLIYIITDFISIQLIISVLKNKKKKTEREERLLTEDRKLLTQILPILVFTLLFV
;
A
#
# COMPACT_ATOMS: atom_id res chain seq x y z
N MET A 1 -4.49 -51.52 -3.76
CA MET A 1 -4.71 -50.36 -2.86
C MET A 1 -3.44 -49.58 -2.47
N LYS A 2 -2.25 -49.78 -3.11
CA LYS A 2 -1.01 -49.04 -2.79
C LYS A 2 -0.47 -48.12 -3.91
N GLN A 3 -1.26 -47.86 -4.95
CA GLN A 3 -0.83 -47.10 -6.14
C GLN A 3 -1.56 -45.77 -6.35
N ILE A 4 -2.53 -45.40 -5.51
CA ILE A 4 -3.36 -44.19 -5.72
C ILE A 4 -2.87 -42.99 -4.86
N GLU A 5 -2.02 -43.20 -3.86
CA GLU A 5 -1.53 -42.10 -2.99
C GLU A 5 -0.27 -41.38 -3.49
N LYS A 6 0.27 -41.73 -4.66
CA LYS A 6 1.56 -41.20 -5.14
C LYS A 6 1.46 -40.02 -6.13
N HIS A 7 0.31 -39.32 -6.20
CA HIS A 7 0.12 -38.26 -7.20
C HIS A 7 -0.40 -36.91 -6.69
N PHE A 8 -0.39 -36.67 -5.37
CA PHE A 8 -0.72 -35.35 -4.80
C PHE A 8 0.47 -34.68 -4.12
N ASP A 9 1.65 -34.79 -4.73
CA ASP A 9 2.83 -34.01 -4.32
C ASP A 9 3.25 -33.06 -5.45
N ILE A 10 2.25 -32.43 -6.09
CA ILE A 10 2.52 -31.21 -6.84
C ILE A 10 2.78 -30.14 -5.79
N LYS A 11 4.04 -30.01 -5.38
CA LYS A 11 4.57 -28.83 -4.70
C LYS A 11 4.56 -27.71 -5.74
N GLU A 12 3.36 -27.31 -6.15
CA GLU A 12 3.10 -26.34 -7.20
C GLU A 12 3.60 -25.01 -6.65
N ASN A 13 4.81 -24.65 -7.06
CA ASN A 13 5.40 -23.39 -6.68
C ASN A 13 4.57 -22.32 -7.38
N ILE A 14 3.73 -21.60 -6.63
CA ILE A 14 2.86 -20.57 -7.19
C ILE A 14 3.75 -19.59 -7.97
N PRO A 15 3.51 -19.38 -9.28
CA PRO A 15 4.34 -18.50 -10.07
C PRO A 15 4.19 -17.07 -9.56
N ILE A 16 5.31 -16.36 -9.45
CA ILE A 16 5.35 -14.98 -8.93
C ILE A 16 4.46 -14.06 -9.75
N SER A 17 4.36 -14.29 -11.06
CA SER A 17 3.46 -13.56 -11.95
C SER A 17 1.98 -13.63 -11.54
N ARG A 18 1.52 -14.74 -10.94
CA ARG A 18 0.15 -14.82 -10.41
C ARG A 18 -0.04 -13.97 -9.16
N ILE A 19 0.98 -13.91 -8.30
CA ILE A 19 0.95 -13.06 -7.10
C ILE A 19 1.00 -11.58 -7.52
N ALA A 20 1.87 -11.25 -8.47
CA ALA A 20 1.96 -9.91 -9.06
C ALA A 20 0.62 -9.48 -9.64
N GLY A 21 0.03 -10.29 -10.53
CA GLY A 21 -1.26 -9.97 -11.14
C GLY A 21 -2.41 -9.81 -10.13
N PHE A 22 -2.43 -10.62 -9.07
CA PHE A 22 -3.41 -10.47 -8.00
C PHE A 22 -3.21 -9.16 -7.22
N SER A 23 -1.96 -8.85 -6.84
CA SER A 23 -1.63 -7.62 -6.12
C SER A 23 -1.94 -6.38 -6.97
N ASP A 24 -1.55 -6.37 -8.24
CA ASP A 24 -1.82 -5.26 -9.17
C ASP A 24 -3.32 -5.07 -9.38
N GLY A 25 -4.07 -6.17 -9.53
CA GLY A 25 -5.54 -6.12 -9.65
C GLY A 25 -6.20 -5.51 -8.42
N LEU A 26 -5.76 -5.89 -7.21
CA LEU A 26 -6.31 -5.31 -5.98
C LEU A 26 -5.94 -3.83 -5.84
N ILE A 27 -4.68 -3.45 -6.12
CA ILE A 27 -4.22 -2.06 -6.03
C ILE A 27 -4.98 -1.17 -7.03
N ALA A 28 -5.23 -1.65 -8.25
CA ALA A 28 -6.06 -0.94 -9.23
C ALA A 28 -7.47 -0.69 -8.69
N ILE A 29 -8.11 -1.70 -8.08
CA ILE A 29 -9.43 -1.55 -7.44
C ILE A 29 -9.36 -0.50 -6.33
N ILE A 30 -8.34 -0.52 -5.46
CA ILE A 30 -8.16 0.45 -4.38
C ILE A 30 -8.09 1.89 -4.93
N ILE A 31 -7.29 2.12 -5.98
CA ILE A 31 -7.17 3.43 -6.63
C ILE A 31 -8.54 3.89 -7.18
N THR A 32 -9.29 2.98 -7.82
CA THR A 32 -10.63 3.33 -8.32
C THR A 32 -11.64 3.59 -7.21
N LEU A 33 -11.60 2.84 -6.11
CA LEU A 33 -12.47 3.09 -4.96
C LEU A 33 -12.16 4.44 -4.33
N MET A 34 -10.89 4.85 -4.26
CA MET A 34 -10.54 6.16 -3.74
C MET A 34 -11.14 7.32 -4.55
N VAL A 35 -11.06 7.29 -5.89
CA VAL A 35 -11.60 8.41 -6.68
C VAL A 35 -13.12 8.52 -6.55
N LEU A 36 -13.81 7.40 -6.33
CA LEU A 36 -15.26 7.36 -6.13
C LEU A 36 -15.71 7.97 -4.80
N GLU A 37 -14.80 8.16 -3.84
CA GLU A 37 -15.12 8.76 -2.54
C GLU A 37 -15.05 10.30 -2.54
N ILE A 38 -14.64 10.92 -3.65
CA ILE A 38 -14.64 12.38 -3.78
C ILE A 38 -16.09 12.85 -3.98
N PRO A 39 -16.64 13.65 -3.05
CA PRO A 39 -18.02 14.14 -3.16
C PRO A 39 -18.11 15.17 -4.29
N ILE A 40 -19.12 15.06 -5.15
CA ILE A 40 -19.42 16.07 -6.16
C ILE A 40 -20.22 17.19 -5.46
N PRO A 41 -19.88 18.49 -5.67
CA PRO A 41 -20.64 19.60 -5.09
C PRO A 41 -22.09 19.57 -5.59
N GLY A 42 -23.04 19.78 -4.68
CA GLY A 42 -24.47 19.76 -4.98
C GLY A 42 -24.95 21.07 -5.59
N GLU A 43 -24.31 22.18 -5.21
CA GLU A 43 -24.55 23.50 -5.75
C GLU A 43 -23.24 24.20 -6.14
N ILE A 44 -23.34 25.16 -7.07
CA ILE A 44 -22.21 25.99 -7.49
C ILE A 44 -22.05 27.16 -6.50
N LYS A 45 -21.65 26.82 -5.27
CA LYS A 45 -21.32 27.77 -4.19
C LYS A 45 -19.83 27.72 -3.89
N MET A 46 -19.24 28.87 -3.56
CA MET A 46 -17.81 28.96 -3.27
C MET A 46 -17.37 28.00 -2.16
N THR A 47 -18.19 27.84 -1.12
CA THR A 47 -17.92 26.91 -0.01
C THR A 47 -17.85 25.47 -0.47
N GLU A 48 -18.78 25.02 -1.31
CA GLU A 48 -18.82 23.65 -1.83
C GLU A 48 -17.67 23.37 -2.81
N ILE A 49 -17.28 24.37 -3.61
CA ILE A 49 -16.12 24.27 -4.50
C ILE A 49 -14.82 24.12 -3.69
N ILE A 50 -14.69 24.86 -2.58
CA ILE A 50 -13.52 24.74 -1.69
C ILE A 50 -13.46 23.35 -1.04
N GLU A 51 -14.59 22.82 -0.56
CA GLU A 51 -14.65 21.47 0.00
C GLU A 51 -14.31 20.39 -1.03
N PHE A 52 -14.83 20.53 -2.26
CA PHE A 52 -14.48 19.65 -3.38
C PHE A 52 -12.98 19.68 -3.71
N ALA A 53 -12.38 20.88 -3.76
CA ALA A 53 -10.95 21.02 -4.00
C ALA A 53 -10.11 20.37 -2.89
N LYS A 54 -10.51 20.51 -1.61
CA LYS A 54 -9.86 19.81 -0.49
C LYS A 54 -9.93 18.30 -0.64
N ALA A 55 -11.09 17.76 -1.03
CA ALA A 55 -11.26 16.33 -1.27
C ALA A 55 -10.34 15.80 -2.39
N ILE A 56 -10.17 16.57 -3.48
CA ILE A 56 -9.23 16.25 -4.57
C ILE A 56 -7.78 16.23 -4.06
N ILE A 57 -7.38 17.18 -3.22
CA ILE A 57 -6.02 17.23 -2.66
C ILE A 57 -5.76 16.01 -1.77
N ILE A 58 -6.71 15.66 -0.90
CA ILE A 58 -6.63 14.47 -0.05
C ILE A 58 -6.50 13.22 -0.92
N TYR A 59 -7.36 13.06 -1.94
CA TYR A 59 -7.28 11.97 -2.90
C TYR A 59 -5.92 11.90 -3.60
N PHE A 60 -5.41 13.03 -4.12
CA PHE A 60 -4.14 13.05 -4.85
C PHE A 60 -2.96 12.64 -3.97
N ALA A 61 -2.92 13.13 -2.74
CA ALA A 61 -1.88 12.74 -1.81
C ALA A 61 -2.01 11.26 -1.39
N SER A 62 -3.23 10.72 -1.25
CA SER A 62 -3.47 9.28 -1.10
C SER A 62 -3.03 8.47 -2.34
N PHE A 63 -3.22 9.00 -3.55
CA PHE A 63 -2.79 8.36 -4.79
C PHE A 63 -1.27 8.24 -4.84
N VAL A 64 -0.54 9.30 -4.47
CA VAL A 64 0.94 9.26 -4.37
C VAL A 64 1.39 8.22 -3.34
N VAL A 65 0.70 8.13 -2.20
CA VAL A 65 0.96 7.11 -1.17
C VAL A 65 0.81 5.69 -1.73
N ILE A 66 -0.33 5.38 -2.37
CA ILE A 66 -0.58 4.06 -2.96
C ILE A 66 0.40 3.78 -4.11
N GLY A 67 0.68 4.76 -4.98
CA GLY A 67 1.62 4.60 -6.08
C GLY A 67 3.05 4.32 -5.61
N THR A 68 3.48 4.95 -4.51
CA THR A 68 4.77 4.66 -3.88
C THR A 68 4.82 3.23 -3.33
N GLN A 69 3.73 2.81 -2.70
CA GLN A 69 3.57 1.45 -2.18
C GLN A 69 3.62 0.41 -3.30
N TRP A 70 2.89 0.64 -4.38
CA TRP A 70 2.88 -0.20 -5.58
C TRP A 70 4.27 -0.31 -6.21
N ASN A 71 4.95 0.81 -6.45
CA ASN A 71 6.29 0.81 -7.05
C ASN A 71 7.30 0.01 -6.21
N ARG A 72 7.21 0.12 -4.87
CA ARG A 72 8.05 -0.64 -3.95
C ARG A 72 7.71 -2.14 -3.96
N HIS A 73 6.43 -2.49 -4.03
CA HIS A 73 5.95 -3.87 -4.10
C HIS A 73 6.31 -4.53 -5.43
N HIS A 74 6.16 -3.83 -6.55
CA HIS A 74 6.57 -4.29 -7.88
C HIS A 74 8.06 -4.62 -7.91
N PHE A 75 8.91 -3.69 -7.46
CA PHE A 75 10.35 -3.93 -7.34
C PHE A 75 10.67 -5.15 -6.47
N LEU A 76 9.99 -5.32 -5.33
CA LEU A 76 10.18 -6.46 -4.45
C LEU A 76 9.86 -7.79 -5.15
N LEU A 77 8.76 -7.84 -5.91
CA LEU A 77 8.37 -9.04 -6.64
C LEU A 77 9.38 -9.41 -7.72
N GLU A 78 9.97 -8.43 -8.42
CA GLU A 78 11.08 -8.66 -9.36
C GLU A 78 12.31 -9.29 -8.69
N GLN A 79 12.57 -8.97 -7.42
CA GLN A 79 13.69 -9.55 -6.66
C GLN A 79 13.38 -10.91 -6.03
N THR A 80 12.13 -11.36 -6.09
CA THR A 80 11.72 -12.63 -5.49
C THR A 80 12.01 -13.75 -6.48
N GLU A 81 12.76 -14.78 -6.06
CA GLU A 81 13.05 -15.95 -6.91
C GLU A 81 12.18 -17.16 -6.55
N LYS A 82 11.84 -17.31 -5.27
CA LYS A 82 11.06 -18.43 -4.74
C LYS A 82 9.98 -17.96 -3.80
N VAL A 83 8.77 -18.45 -4.01
CA VAL A 83 7.62 -18.17 -3.16
C VAL A 83 7.51 -19.24 -2.08
N HIS A 84 7.50 -18.81 -0.83
CA HIS A 84 7.20 -19.66 0.31
C HIS A 84 5.84 -19.32 0.91
N LYS A 85 5.18 -20.26 1.62
CA LYS A 85 3.88 -20.01 2.28
C LYS A 85 3.91 -18.77 3.19
N SER A 86 5.02 -18.52 3.89
CA SER A 86 5.18 -17.33 4.73
C SER A 86 5.12 -16.02 3.94
N PHE A 87 5.70 -16.00 2.73
CA PHE A 87 5.66 -14.82 1.85
C PHE A 87 4.22 -14.51 1.42
N ILE A 88 3.45 -15.54 1.03
CA ILE A 88 2.06 -15.38 0.59
C ILE A 88 1.21 -14.74 1.70
N TRP A 89 1.30 -15.24 2.93
CA TRP A 89 0.54 -14.67 4.06
C TRP A 89 0.93 -13.23 4.37
N LYS A 90 2.23 -12.89 4.32
CA LYS A 90 2.68 -11.51 4.50
C LYS A 90 2.21 -10.60 3.36
N ASN A 91 2.21 -11.10 2.12
CA ASN A 91 1.66 -10.38 0.98
C ASN A 91 0.15 -10.13 1.15
N LEU A 92 -0.62 -11.13 1.57
CA LEU A 92 -2.05 -10.96 1.86
C LEU A 92 -2.31 -9.95 2.98
N LEU A 93 -1.50 -9.97 4.05
CA LEU A 93 -1.61 -8.99 5.13
C LEU A 93 -1.31 -7.56 4.65
N TYR A 94 -0.30 -7.39 3.79
CA TYR A 94 0.01 -6.11 3.16
C TYR A 94 -1.13 -5.61 2.26
N LEU A 95 -1.68 -6.50 1.43
CA LEU A 95 -2.81 -6.18 0.57
C LEU A 95 -4.08 -5.85 1.36
N PHE A 96 -4.32 -6.57 2.46
CA PHE A 96 -5.40 -6.27 3.38
C PHE A 96 -5.24 -4.87 4.00
N SER A 97 -4.06 -4.52 4.50
CA SER A 97 -3.85 -3.19 5.08
C SER A 97 -4.00 -2.07 4.05
N LEU A 98 -3.53 -2.27 2.81
CA LEU A 98 -3.78 -1.35 1.69
C LEU A 98 -5.28 -1.19 1.40
N SER A 99 -6.07 -2.27 1.47
CA SER A 99 -7.51 -2.23 1.19
C SER A 99 -8.33 -1.38 2.17
N LEU A 100 -7.75 -1.05 3.33
CA LEU A 100 -8.38 -0.18 4.32
C LEU A 100 -8.15 1.32 4.05
N ILE A 101 -7.19 1.67 3.19
CA ILE A 101 -6.87 3.07 2.88
C ILE A 101 -8.07 3.87 2.35
N PRO A 102 -8.88 3.37 1.39
CA PRO A 102 -10.06 4.09 0.91
C PRO A 102 -11.04 4.46 2.03
N LEU A 103 -11.24 3.55 3.00
CA LEU A 103 -12.13 3.78 4.15
C LEU A 103 -11.65 4.96 5.00
N PHE A 104 -10.39 4.97 5.39
CA PHE A 104 -9.84 6.05 6.23
C PHE A 104 -9.69 7.35 5.44
N MET A 105 -9.40 7.28 4.14
CA MET A 105 -9.38 8.45 3.26
C MET A 105 -10.77 9.10 3.17
N LYS A 106 -11.83 8.32 2.95
CA LYS A 106 -13.22 8.81 2.96
C LYS A 106 -13.56 9.50 4.27
N TRP A 107 -13.18 8.89 5.40
CA TRP A 107 -13.43 9.48 6.71
C TRP A 107 -12.71 10.82 6.88
N LEU A 108 -11.46 10.92 6.41
CA LEU A 108 -10.69 12.15 6.38
C LEU A 108 -11.33 13.22 5.46
N ILE A 109 -11.80 12.84 4.27
CA ILE A 109 -12.51 13.76 3.35
C ILE A 109 -13.74 14.37 4.03
N LYS A 110 -14.50 13.57 4.78
CA LYS A 110 -15.72 14.02 5.46
C LYS A 110 -15.44 14.96 6.64
N HIS A 111 -14.26 14.84 7.24
CA HIS A 111 -13.85 15.56 8.44
C HIS A 111 -12.42 16.08 8.29
N PRO A 112 -12.17 16.99 7.33
CA PRO A 112 -10.82 17.33 6.89
C PRO A 112 -10.03 18.15 7.90
N ASN A 113 -10.68 18.78 8.87
CA ASN A 113 -10.00 19.58 9.91
C ASN A 113 -9.99 18.87 11.28
N ASP A 114 -10.50 17.64 11.35
CA ASP A 114 -10.59 16.91 12.62
C ASP A 114 -9.33 16.05 12.81
N PHE A 115 -8.78 16.10 14.02
CA PHE A 115 -7.55 15.36 14.35
C PHE A 115 -7.71 13.84 14.27
N ILE A 116 -8.86 13.30 14.69
CA ILE A 116 -9.07 11.85 14.81
C ILE A 116 -9.05 11.13 13.44
N PRO A 117 -9.75 11.61 12.38
CA PRO A 117 -9.63 11.07 11.03
C PRO A 117 -8.20 11.16 10.48
N ALA A 118 -7.52 12.29 10.67
CA ALA A 118 -6.14 12.48 10.20
C ALA A 118 -5.16 11.51 10.86
N LEU A 119 -5.28 11.32 12.19
CA LEU A 119 -4.51 10.35 12.94
C LEU A 119 -4.79 8.92 12.49
N SER A 120 -6.06 8.59 12.27
CA SER A 120 -6.48 7.24 11.87
C SER A 120 -5.96 6.87 10.48
N TYR A 121 -6.04 7.80 9.52
CA TYR A 121 -5.44 7.66 8.19
C TYR A 121 -3.91 7.48 8.26
N SER A 122 -3.25 8.29 9.09
CA SER A 122 -1.80 8.19 9.30
C SER A 122 -1.40 6.85 9.91
N LEU A 123 -2.18 6.35 10.88
CA LEU A 123 -1.92 5.07 11.54
C LEU A 123 -2.03 3.89 10.57
N ILE A 124 -3.09 3.82 9.76
CA ILE A 124 -3.23 2.72 8.78
C ILE A 124 -2.11 2.76 7.73
N TYR A 125 -1.67 3.97 7.34
CA TYR A 125 -0.54 4.14 6.44
C TYR A 125 0.75 3.61 7.06
N ILE A 126 1.07 4.00 8.31
CA ILE A 126 2.26 3.51 9.03
C ILE A 126 2.23 2.00 9.18
N ILE A 127 1.09 1.41 9.53
CA ILE A 127 0.92 -0.04 9.64
C ILE A 127 1.22 -0.72 8.29
N THR A 128 0.64 -0.20 7.20
CA THR A 128 0.85 -0.73 5.84
C THR A 128 2.32 -0.63 5.41
N ASP A 129 2.95 0.50 5.69
CA ASP A 129 4.35 0.74 5.39
C ASP A 129 5.27 -0.20 6.19
N PHE A 130 5.01 -0.37 7.48
CA PHE A 130 5.72 -1.33 8.31
C PHE A 130 5.62 -2.76 7.76
N ILE A 131 4.42 -3.23 7.40
CA ILE A 131 4.24 -4.57 6.82
C ILE A 131 5.02 -4.70 5.50
N SER A 132 4.98 -3.67 4.64
CA SER A 132 5.74 -3.65 3.39
C SER A 132 7.25 -3.80 3.62
N ILE A 133 7.80 -3.11 4.63
CA ILE A 133 9.22 -3.24 5.01
C ILE A 133 9.52 -4.67 5.50
N GLN A 134 8.66 -5.25 6.33
CA GLN A 134 8.84 -6.63 6.81
C GLN A 134 8.84 -7.64 5.65
N LEU A 135 8.03 -7.39 4.62
CA LEU A 135 8.01 -8.19 3.40
C LEU A 135 9.33 -8.05 2.63
N ILE A 136 9.82 -6.81 2.43
CA ILE A 136 11.11 -6.52 1.79
C ILE A 136 12.27 -7.21 2.50
N ILE A 137 12.35 -7.04 3.83
CA ILE A 137 13.37 -7.69 4.65
C ILE A 137 13.31 -9.20 4.47
N SER A 138 12.11 -9.80 4.44
CA SER A 138 11.98 -11.26 4.30
C SER A 138 12.54 -11.82 2.99
N VAL A 139 12.52 -11.03 1.91
CA VAL A 139 13.08 -11.42 0.61
C VAL A 139 14.58 -11.12 0.55
N LEU A 140 15.01 -9.95 1.01
CA LEU A 140 16.39 -9.48 0.83
C LEU A 140 17.37 -9.99 1.90
N LYS A 141 16.91 -10.44 3.06
CA LYS A 141 17.78 -10.80 4.21
C LYS A 141 18.83 -11.85 3.87
N ASN A 142 18.50 -12.82 3.01
CA ASN A 142 19.38 -13.94 2.68
C ASN A 142 20.08 -13.79 1.30
N LYS A 143 19.92 -12.65 0.63
CA LYS A 143 20.53 -12.42 -0.68
C LYS A 143 22.03 -12.14 -0.50
N LYS A 144 22.89 -13.01 -1.06
CA LYS A 144 24.37 -12.97 -0.91
C LYS A 144 25.00 -11.70 -1.48
N LYS A 145 24.47 -11.18 -2.59
CA LYS A 145 24.91 -9.96 -3.25
C LYS A 145 23.69 -9.07 -3.48
N LYS A 146 23.72 -7.87 -2.91
CA LYS A 146 22.65 -6.88 -3.06
C LYS A 146 23.12 -5.80 -4.03
N THR A 147 22.20 -5.30 -4.82
CA THR A 147 22.40 -4.12 -5.66
C THR A 147 22.34 -2.86 -4.80
N GLU A 148 22.89 -1.76 -5.29
CA GLU A 148 22.85 -0.46 -4.60
C GLU A 148 21.40 0.00 -4.32
N ARG A 149 20.44 -0.33 -5.20
CA ARG A 149 19.00 -0.06 -4.98
C ARG A 149 18.43 -0.90 -3.84
N GLU A 150 18.82 -2.17 -3.72
CA GLU A 150 18.40 -3.05 -2.61
C GLU A 150 19.03 -2.63 -1.28
N GLU A 151 20.30 -2.23 -1.28
CA GLU A 151 20.96 -1.69 -0.09
C GLU A 151 20.31 -0.37 0.34
N ARG A 152 20.00 0.53 -0.60
CA ARG A 152 19.23 1.76 -0.33
C ARG A 152 17.85 1.50 0.28
N LEU A 153 17.20 0.38 -0.06
CA LEU A 153 15.93 -0.01 0.55
C LEU A 153 16.11 -0.59 1.96
N LEU A 154 17.30 -1.08 2.29
CA LEU A 154 17.64 -1.60 3.61
C LEU A 154 18.16 -0.51 4.55
N THR A 155 18.93 0.46 4.07
CA THR A 155 19.49 1.56 4.87
C THR A 155 18.44 2.63 5.23
N GLU A 156 18.57 3.22 6.42
CA GLU A 156 17.49 3.93 7.13
C GLU A 156 17.29 5.41 6.78
N ASP A 157 18.31 6.11 6.28
CA ASP A 157 18.29 7.59 6.27
C ASP A 157 17.32 8.25 5.27
N ARG A 158 16.79 7.52 4.29
CA ARG A 158 15.76 8.01 3.34
C ARG A 158 14.37 7.45 3.62
N LYS A 159 14.25 6.47 4.52
CA LYS A 159 12.96 5.88 4.92
C LYS A 159 12.12 6.93 5.64
N LEU A 160 12.70 7.63 6.62
CA LEU A 160 12.04 8.69 7.36
C LEU A 160 11.57 9.82 6.43
N LEU A 161 12.40 10.33 5.51
CA LEU A 161 11.98 11.43 4.63
C LEU A 161 10.86 11.05 3.67
N THR A 162 10.83 9.83 3.13
CA THR A 162 9.75 9.41 2.21
C THR A 162 8.50 8.90 2.93
N GLN A 163 8.62 8.41 4.17
CA GLN A 163 7.52 7.94 5.01
C GLN A 163 6.87 9.07 5.82
N ILE A 164 7.68 10.01 6.31
CA ILE A 164 7.23 11.13 7.14
C ILE A 164 6.75 12.28 6.27
N LEU A 165 7.26 12.49 5.04
CA LEU A 165 6.76 13.59 4.18
C LEU A 165 5.23 13.58 4.03
N PRO A 166 4.59 12.45 3.66
CA PRO A 166 3.15 12.43 3.50
C PRO A 166 2.43 12.69 4.81
N ILE A 167 2.93 12.12 5.92
CA ILE A 167 2.38 12.33 7.26
C ILE A 167 2.47 13.80 7.65
N LEU A 168 3.66 14.43 7.57
CA LEU A 168 3.88 15.85 7.85
C LEU A 168 3.06 16.76 6.94
N VAL A 169 3.00 16.47 5.64
CA VAL A 169 2.21 17.24 4.68
C VAL A 169 0.72 17.15 5.04
N PHE A 170 0.21 15.97 5.40
CA PHE A 170 -1.19 15.81 5.81
C PHE A 170 -1.50 16.37 7.20
N THR A 171 -0.60 16.24 8.18
CA THR A 171 -0.86 16.77 9.53
C THR A 171 -0.71 18.30 9.58
N LEU A 172 0.15 18.90 8.75
CA LEU A 172 0.36 20.35 8.72
C LEU A 172 -0.59 21.10 7.77
N LEU A 173 -1.20 20.43 6.78
CA LEU A 173 -2.19 21.06 5.89
C LEU A 173 -3.61 21.14 6.49
N PHE A 174 -3.87 20.40 7.56
CA PHE A 174 -5.23 20.10 8.04
C PHE A 174 -5.41 20.20 9.57
N VAL A 175 -4.39 20.67 10.29
CA VAL A 175 -4.47 21.22 11.66
C VAL A 175 -4.31 22.73 11.56
#